data_AF-A0A376WVC4-F1
#
_entry.id   AF-A0A376WVC4-F1
#
_cell.length_a   1.000
_cell.length_b   1.000
_cell.length_c   1.000
_cell.angle_alpha   90.00
_cell.angle_beta   90.00
_cell.angle_gamma   90.00
#
_symmetry.space_group_name_H-M   'P 1'
#
loop_
_entity.id
_entity.type
_entity.pdbx_description
1 polymer ?
#
loop_
_entity_poly.entity_id
_entity_poly.type
_entity_poly.pdbx_seq_one_letter_code
_entity_poly.pdbx_strand_id
1 'polypeptide(L)'
;MIPDITFHLAKENAQMALFSPYDVERVYGKPFADVAISQHYDELVADERIRKKYLNARDFFQRLAEIQFESAIPTSCMKTR
;
A
#
# COMPACT_ATOMS: atom_id res chain seq x y z
N MET A 1 2.02 -8.05 -4.53
CA MET A 1 2.92 -7.19 -5.36
C MET A 1 2.65 -5.75 -4.98
N ILE A 2 3.69 -4.92 -4.83
CA ILE A 2 3.51 -3.50 -4.49
C ILE A 2 3.03 -2.78 -5.77
N PRO A 3 1.85 -2.13 -5.74
CA PRO A 3 1.31 -1.48 -6.93
C PRO A 3 2.14 -0.22 -7.27
N ASP A 4 2.45 -0.04 -8.56
CA ASP A 4 3.28 1.06 -9.12
C ASP A 4 2.85 2.47 -8.62
N ILE A 5 1.55 2.64 -8.35
CA ILE A 5 0.93 3.84 -7.75
C ILE A 5 1.60 4.27 -6.44
N THR A 6 2.10 3.33 -5.62
CA THR A 6 2.77 3.68 -4.35
C THR A 6 4.08 4.44 -4.56
N PHE A 7 4.81 4.21 -5.66
CA PHE A 7 6.03 4.98 -5.97
C PHE A 7 5.70 6.41 -6.40
N HIS A 8 4.64 6.60 -7.19
CA HIS A 8 4.15 7.93 -7.55
C HIS A 8 3.71 8.73 -6.32
N LEU A 9 2.90 8.11 -5.44
CA LEU A 9 2.44 8.75 -4.20
C LEU A 9 3.61 9.08 -3.25
N ALA A 10 4.60 8.20 -3.15
CA ALA A 10 5.78 8.45 -2.32
C ALA A 10 6.64 9.61 -2.85
N LYS A 11 6.76 9.73 -4.18
CA LYS A 11 7.52 10.82 -4.83
C LYS A 11 6.87 12.19 -4.62
N GLU A 12 5.54 12.23 -4.58
CA GLU A 12 4.76 13.46 -4.36
C GLU A 12 4.54 13.77 -2.87
N ASN A 13 5.06 12.95 -1.95
CA ASN A 13 4.79 13.07 -0.51
C ASN A 13 3.27 13.03 -0.23
N ALA A 14 2.54 12.31 -1.07
CA ALA A 14 1.09 12.19 -1.02
C ALA A 14 0.65 11.20 0.05
N GLN A 15 -0.59 11.37 0.52
CA GLN A 15 -1.18 10.47 1.50
C GLN A 15 -1.52 9.13 0.84
N MET A 16 -1.07 8.03 1.44
CA MET A 16 -1.41 6.68 1.01
C MET A 16 -2.67 6.21 1.72
N ALA A 17 -3.68 5.81 0.95
CA ALA A 17 -4.88 5.17 1.48
C ALA A 17 -4.64 3.66 1.68
N LEU A 18 -4.79 3.19 2.92
CA LEU A 18 -4.92 1.78 3.26
C LEU A 18 -6.40 1.41 3.30
N PHE A 19 -6.78 0.36 2.57
CA PHE A 19 -8.15 -0.15 2.54
C PHE A 19 -8.32 -1.34 3.51
N SER A 20 -9.49 -1.44 4.13
CA SER A 20 -9.83 -2.65 4.88
C SER A 20 -10.18 -3.79 3.93
N PRO A 21 -9.50 -4.96 3.99
CA PRO A 21 -9.79 -6.09 3.11
C PRO A 21 -11.25 -6.52 3.18
N TYR A 22 -11.82 -6.56 4.38
CA TYR A 22 -13.20 -6.97 4.61
C TYR A 22 -14.23 -6.03 3.94
N ASP A 23 -14.00 -4.72 3.97
CA ASP A 23 -14.91 -3.76 3.34
C ASP A 23 -14.80 -3.83 1.81
N VAL A 24 -13.59 -4.05 1.27
CA VAL A 24 -13.38 -4.26 -0.18
C VAL A 24 -14.07 -5.54 -0.64
N GLU A 25 -13.90 -6.64 0.09
CA GLU A 25 -14.55 -7.93 -0.20
C GLU A 25 -16.07 -7.81 -0.17
N ARG A 26 -16.63 -7.03 0.78
CA ARG A 26 -18.07 -6.78 0.87
C ARG A 26 -18.60 -5.95 -0.31
N VAL A 27 -17.84 -4.98 -0.78
CA VAL A 27 -18.23 -4.11 -1.91
C VAL A 27 -18.10 -4.83 -3.25
N TYR A 28 -17.02 -5.58 -3.46
CA TYR A 28 -16.73 -6.26 -4.73
C TYR A 28 -17.28 -7.68 -4.80
N GLY A 29 -17.66 -8.28 -3.67
CA GLY A 29 -18.15 -9.66 -3.60
C GLY A 29 -17.09 -10.72 -3.95
N LYS A 30 -15.80 -10.35 -3.93
CA LYS A 30 -14.66 -11.21 -4.28
C LYS A 30 -13.55 -11.08 -3.24
N PRO A 31 -12.72 -12.11 -3.03
CA PRO A 31 -11.57 -12.05 -2.14
C PRO A 31 -10.66 -10.86 -2.48
N PHE A 32 -10.11 -10.19 -1.46
CA PHE A 32 -9.26 -9.01 -1.66
C PHE A 32 -8.08 -9.28 -2.60
N ALA A 33 -7.55 -10.51 -2.56
CA ALA A 33 -6.44 -10.95 -3.42
C ALA A 33 -6.79 -10.99 -4.92
N ASP A 34 -8.08 -11.16 -5.27
CA ASP A 34 -8.56 -11.21 -6.65
C ASP A 34 -8.98 -9.83 -7.18
N VAL A 35 -9.03 -8.81 -6.31
CA VAL A 35 -9.36 -7.44 -6.70
C VAL A 35 -8.11 -6.72 -7.18
N ALA A 36 -8.17 -6.17 -8.39
CA ALA A 36 -7.09 -5.36 -8.95
C ALA A 36 -7.06 -3.96 -8.31
N ILE A 37 -6.59 -3.86 -7.06
CA ILE A 37 -6.52 -2.61 -6.27
C ILE A 37 -5.79 -1.50 -7.03
N SER A 38 -4.76 -1.85 -7.81
CA SER A 38 -4.01 -0.89 -8.63
C SER A 38 -4.87 -0.19 -9.68
N GLN A 39 -5.84 -0.88 -10.26
CA GLN A 39 -6.69 -0.35 -11.33
C GLN A 39 -7.88 0.43 -10.75
N HIS A 40 -8.41 -0.04 -9.62
CA HIS A 40 -9.55 0.56 -8.96
C HIS A 40 -9.17 1.51 -7.82
N TYR A 41 -7.90 1.94 -7.73
CA TYR A 41 -7.41 2.71 -6.59
C TYR A 41 -8.25 3.97 -6.37
N ASP A 42 -8.46 4.76 -7.43
CA ASP A 42 -9.23 6.00 -7.36
C ASP A 42 -10.70 5.75 -7.00
N GLU A 43 -11.29 4.68 -7.52
CA GLU A 43 -12.67 4.28 -7.20
C GLU A 43 -12.80 3.88 -5.72
N LEU A 44 -11.84 3.10 -5.21
CA LEU A 44 -11.78 2.68 -3.80
C LEU A 44 -11.53 3.89 -2.88
N VAL A 45 -10.70 4.85 -3.30
CA VAL A 45 -10.48 6.11 -2.59
C VAL A 45 -11.74 6.97 -2.61
N ALA A 46 -12.52 6.98 -3.69
CA ALA A 46 -13.78 7.71 -3.76
C ALA A 46 -14.93 7.05 -2.97
N ASP A 47 -14.92 5.72 -2.81
CA ASP A 47 -16.02 4.98 -2.19
C ASP A 47 -16.05 5.11 -0.66
N GLU A 48 -17.02 5.84 -0.12
CA GLU A 48 -17.21 6.05 1.32
C GLU A 48 -17.61 4.80 2.10
N ARG A 49 -18.11 3.75 1.42
CA ARG A 49 -18.48 2.47 2.07
C ARG A 49 -17.26 1.69 2.55
N ILE A 50 -16.09 2.01 2.00
CA ILE A 50 -14.83 1.34 2.31
C ILE A 50 -14.09 2.17 3.36
N ARG A 51 -13.88 1.57 4.54
CA ARG A 51 -13.07 2.24 5.55
C ARG A 51 -11.62 2.29 5.08
N LYS A 52 -11.13 3.51 5.01
CA LYS A 52 -9.78 3.86 4.58
C LYS A 52 -9.06 4.63 5.66
N LYS A 53 -7.78 4.32 5.85
CA LYS A 53 -6.87 5.09 6.69
C LYS A 53 -5.86 5.78 5.80
N TYR A 54 -5.73 7.09 5.97
CA TYR A 54 -4.68 7.86 5.32
C TYR A 54 -3.45 7.85 6.21
N LEU A 55 -2.31 7.45 5.63
CA LEU A 55 -1.01 7.57 6.25
C LEU A 55 -0.08 8.31 5.32
N ASN A 56 0.89 9.04 5.89
CA ASN A 56 1.93 9.59 5.05
C ASN A 56 2.77 8.45 4.49
N ALA A 57 3.01 8.46 3.18
CA ALA A 57 3.85 7.45 2.53
C ALA A 57 5.24 7.38 3.18
N ARG A 58 5.83 8.51 3.59
CA ARG A 58 7.12 8.53 4.32
C ARG A 58 7.08 7.75 5.62
N ASP A 59 6.06 7.96 6.44
CA ASP A 59 5.94 7.25 7.73
C ASP A 59 5.77 5.74 7.51
N PHE A 60 5.06 5.35 6.45
CA PHE A 60 4.91 3.96 6.06
C PHE A 60 6.23 3.33 5.63
N PHE A 61 7.01 4.00 4.77
CA PHE A 61 8.33 3.52 4.36
C PHE A 61 9.34 3.50 5.51
N GLN A 62 9.27 4.47 6.42
CA GLN A 62 10.12 4.49 7.61
C GLN A 62 9.82 3.29 8.52
N ARG A 63 8.54 3.02 8.83
CA ARG A 63 8.15 1.85 9.63
C ARG A 63 8.43 0.53 8.92
N LEU A 64 8.24 0.46 7.60
CA LEU A 64 8.64 -0.70 6.81
C LEU A 64 10.14 -0.94 6.90
N ALA A 65 10.95 0.11 6.76
CA ALA A 65 12.40 0.02 6.88
C ALA A 65 12.79 -0.43 8.29
N GLU A 66 12.14 0.07 9.35
CA GLU A 66 12.35 -0.35 10.74
C GLU A 66 12.02 -1.84 10.94
N ILE A 67 10.85 -2.32 10.49
CA ILE A 67 10.45 -3.75 10.60
C ILE A 67 11.38 -4.65 9.77
N GLN A 68 11.75 -4.23 8.57
CA GLN A 68 12.70 -4.95 7.71
C GLN A 68 14.11 -4.98 8.32
N PHE A 69 14.49 -3.97 9.11
CA PHE A 69 15.76 -3.90 9.82
C PHE A 69 15.80 -4.85 11.01
N GLU A 70 14.69 -4.99 11.75
CA GLU A 70 14.57 -5.98 12.84
C GLU A 70 14.51 -7.42 12.33
N SER A 71 13.96 -7.65 11.14
CA SER A 71 13.69 -9.01 10.64
C SER A 71 14.59 -9.48 9.48
N ALA A 72 15.52 -8.65 9.00
CA ALA A 72 16.52 -8.96 7.97
C ALA A 72 16.00 -9.83 6.80
N ILE A 73 15.17 -9.25 5.93
CA ILE A 73 15.07 -9.76 4.54
C ILE A 73 15.79 -8.74 3.64
N PRO A 74 17.03 -9.03 3.20
CA PRO A 74 17.83 -8.07 2.48
C PRO A 74 17.39 -8.04 1.01
N THR A 75 16.84 -6.91 0.56
CA THR A 75 16.67 -6.62 -0.87
C THR A 75 17.82 -5.77 -1.44
N SER A 76 18.91 -5.55 -0.68
CA SER A 76 20.08 -4.82 -1.16
C SER A 76 21.40 -5.41 -0.67
N CYS A 77 21.72 -6.63 -1.10
CA CYS A 77 23.11 -7.04 -1.32
C CYS A 77 23.55 -6.60 -2.72
N MET A 78 23.73 -5.30 -2.94
CA MET A 78 24.53 -4.77 -4.06
C MET A 78 25.12 -3.40 -3.70
N LYS A 79 26.30 -3.39 -3.08
CA LYS A 79 27.46 -2.71 -3.69
C LYS A 79 28.77 -3.23 -3.11
N THR A 80 29.54 -3.81 -4.01
CA THR A 80 30.95 -4.14 -3.97
C THR A 80 31.80 -3.04 -3.33
N ARG A 81 32.53 -3.35 -2.26
CA ARG A 81 33.98 -3.12 -2.13
C ARG A 81 34.52 -3.79 -0.87
#